data_AF-A0A3D3ZGX5-F1
#
_entry.id   AF-A0A3D3ZGX5-F1
#
_cell.length_a   1.000
_cell.length_b   1.000
_cell.length_c   1.000
_cell.angle_alpha   90.00
_cell.angle_beta   90.00
_cell.angle_gamma   90.00
#
_symmetry.space_group_name_H-M   'P 1'
#
loop_
_entity.id
_entity.type
_entity.pdbx_description
1 polymer ?
#
loop_
_entity_poly.entity_id
_entity_poly.type
_entity_poly.pdbx_seq_one_letter_code
_entity_poly.pdbx_strand_id
1 'polypeptide(L)'
;GYHLLSIPTSQTNYILGNVNALGAPGNQVYTLSYTTGSTSFTIAEGKPLANLPASSGQLVSLRGTTGTLTTGSGATTLSWTEKGIGIGITGTGLTKDQILNIAKLLS
;
A
#
# COMPACT_ATOMS: atom_id res chain seq x y z
N GLY A 1 20.53 -0.63 -1.52
CA GLY A 1 19.75 0.26 -0.63
C GLY A 1 18.41 -0.37 -0.41
N TYR A 2 17.71 0.00 0.66
CA TYR A 2 16.28 -0.33 0.79
C TYR A 2 15.51 0.53 -0.22
N HIS A 3 14.75 -0.11 -1.11
CA HIS A 3 13.95 0.57 -2.12
C HIS A 3 12.49 0.43 -1.73
N LEU A 4 11.85 1.57 -1.45
CA LEU A 4 10.42 1.63 -1.16
C LEU A 4 9.64 1.33 -2.42
N LEU A 5 8.65 0.43 -2.31
CA LEU A 5 7.67 0.25 -3.36
C LEU A 5 6.94 1.56 -3.59
N SER A 6 7.10 2.09 -4.80
CA SER A 6 6.54 3.38 -5.19
C SER A 6 5.91 3.26 -6.56
N ILE A 7 5.04 4.22 -6.89
CA ILE A 7 4.49 4.30 -8.24
C ILE A 7 5.55 4.92 -9.17
N PRO A 8 5.90 4.28 -10.29
CA PRO A 8 6.88 4.81 -11.25
C PRO A 8 6.51 6.23 -11.71
N THR A 9 7.52 7.08 -11.88
CA THR A 9 7.32 8.47 -12.34
C THR A 9 6.74 8.57 -13.75
N SER A 10 6.77 7.49 -14.54
CA SER A 10 6.10 7.40 -15.83
C SER A 10 4.56 7.38 -15.71
N GLN A 11 4.02 7.07 -14.52
CA GLN A 11 2.58 7.11 -14.25
C GLN A 11 2.18 8.51 -13.78
N THR A 12 2.16 9.46 -14.71
CA THR A 12 2.03 10.90 -14.42
C THR A 12 0.70 11.31 -13.78
N ASN A 13 -0.29 10.42 -13.77
CA ASN A 13 -1.58 10.64 -13.12
C ASN A 13 -1.53 10.45 -11.59
N TYR A 14 -0.44 9.89 -11.05
CA TYR A 14 -0.22 9.73 -9.62
C TYR A 14 0.82 10.73 -9.15
N ILE A 15 0.42 11.63 -8.25
CA ILE A 15 1.28 12.67 -7.72
C ILE A 15 1.70 12.28 -6.30
N LEU A 16 3.00 12.09 -6.08
CA LEU A 16 3.55 11.88 -4.75
C LEU A 16 3.56 13.21 -3.98
N GLY A 17 2.82 13.26 -2.87
CA GLY A 17 2.74 14.45 -2.03
C GLY A 17 3.74 14.43 -0.88
N ASN A 18 3.85 13.31 -0.17
CA ASN A 18 4.65 13.24 1.05
C ASN A 18 5.26 11.85 1.28
N VAL A 19 6.43 11.83 1.91
CA VAL A 19 7.11 10.61 2.35
C VAL A 19 7.48 10.76 3.82
N ASN A 20 7.00 9.86 4.67
CA ASN A 20 7.37 9.83 6.09
C ASN A 20 8.03 8.49 6.45
N ALA A 21 8.85 8.53 7.49
CA ALA A 21 9.34 7.35 8.18
C ALA A 21 8.88 7.42 9.65
N LEU A 22 8.09 6.44 10.07
CA LEU A 22 7.50 6.40 11.41
C LEU A 22 8.15 5.27 12.22
N GLY A 23 8.58 5.57 13.44
CA GLY A 23 9.20 4.59 14.35
C GLY A 23 10.72 4.72 14.45
N ALA A 24 11.34 3.78 15.17
CA ALA A 24 12.77 3.80 15.46
C ALA A 24 13.61 3.30 14.27
N PRO A 25 14.89 3.75 14.15
CA PRO A 25 15.86 3.20 13.21
C PRO A 25 15.91 1.66 13.18
N GLY A 26 15.77 1.09 11.99
CA GLY A 26 15.77 -0.36 11.77
C GLY A 26 14.40 -1.02 11.90
N ASN A 27 13.39 -0.29 12.38
CA ASN A 27 12.02 -0.75 12.54
C ASN A 27 10.98 0.27 12.06
N GLN A 28 11.37 1.14 11.12
CA GLN A 28 10.46 2.13 10.58
C GLN A 28 9.38 1.50 9.71
N VAL A 29 8.21 2.13 9.72
CA VAL A 29 7.21 2.04 8.67
C VAL A 29 7.31 3.30 7.83
N TYR A 30 7.54 3.12 6.54
CA TYR A 30 7.56 4.21 5.58
C TYR A 30 6.16 4.40 5.02
N THR A 31 5.74 5.65 4.88
CA THR A 31 4.45 5.99 4.25
C THR A 31 4.67 6.94 3.09
N LEU A 32 4.06 6.64 1.95
CA LEU A 32 4.04 7.47 0.76
C LEU A 32 2.59 7.87 0.48
N SER A 33 2.30 9.17 0.53
CA SER A 33 0.97 9.70 0.27
C SER A 33 0.85 10.20 -1.17
N TYR A 34 -0.14 9.70 -1.88
CA TYR A 34 -0.39 10.00 -3.29
C TYR A 34 -1.78 10.59 -3.51
N THR A 35 -1.89 11.39 -4.57
CA THR A 35 -3.17 11.81 -5.16
C THR A 35 -3.29 11.32 -6.60
N THR A 36 -4.51 10.97 -7.01
CA THR A 36 -4.89 10.64 -8.39
C THR A 36 -6.28 11.19 -8.67
N GLY A 37 -6.38 12.23 -9.50
CA GLY A 37 -7.62 12.99 -9.66
C GLY A 37 -8.08 13.58 -8.33
N SER A 38 -9.33 13.29 -7.94
CA SER A 38 -9.91 13.72 -6.65
C SER A 38 -9.65 12.76 -5.48
N THR A 39 -8.94 11.66 -5.70
CA THR A 39 -8.75 10.61 -4.69
C THR A 39 -7.34 10.67 -4.11
N SER A 40 -7.24 10.39 -2.80
CA SER A 40 -5.98 10.26 -2.09
C SER A 40 -5.82 8.85 -1.52
N PHE A 41 -4.60 8.35 -1.49
CA PHE A 41 -4.27 7.08 -0.85
C PHE A 41 -2.85 7.10 -0.31
N THR A 42 -2.58 6.18 0.61
CA THR A 42 -1.27 6.01 1.23
C THR A 42 -0.78 4.59 0.98
N ILE A 43 0.48 4.47 0.61
CA ILE A 43 1.23 3.21 0.59
C ILE A 43 2.06 3.18 1.87
N ALA A 44 1.95 2.11 2.65
CA ALA A 44 2.74 1.87 3.85
C ALA A 44 3.61 0.62 3.64
N GLU A 45 4.86 0.68 4.06
CA GLU A 45 5.81 -0.42 3.92
C GLU A 45 6.70 -0.54 5.18
N GLY A 46 6.83 -1.75 5.73
CA GLY A 46 7.77 -2.00 6.82
C GLY A 46 7.71 -3.42 7.39
N LYS A 47 8.81 -3.84 8.04
CA LYS A 47 8.88 -5.12 8.77
C LYS A 47 7.80 -5.29 9.84
N PRO A 48 7.45 -4.25 10.65
CA PRO A 48 6.37 -4.36 11.62
C PRO A 48 5.02 -4.78 11.03
N LEU A 49 4.78 -4.44 9.76
CA LEU A 49 3.52 -4.74 9.08
C LEU A 49 3.41 -6.21 8.65
N ALA A 50 4.54 -6.91 8.47
CA ALA A 50 4.57 -8.25 7.88
C ALA A 50 3.87 -9.32 8.74
N ASN A 51 3.84 -9.10 10.05
CA ASN A 51 3.32 -10.04 11.05
C ASN A 51 2.00 -9.56 11.66
N LEU A 52 1.38 -8.53 11.10
CA LEU A 52 0.07 -8.11 11.59
C LEU A 52 -0.94 -9.24 11.34
N PRO A 53 -1.85 -9.53 12.30
CA PRO A 53 -2.91 -10.49 12.09
C PRO A 53 -3.66 -10.16 10.81
N ALA A 54 -3.88 -11.16 9.96
CA ALA A 54 -4.69 -10.98 8.77
C ALA A 54 -6.06 -10.43 9.21
N SER A 55 -6.39 -9.22 8.75
CA SER A 55 -7.71 -8.65 8.96
C SER A 55 -8.73 -9.58 8.30
N SER A 56 -9.92 -9.73 8.89
CA SER A 56 -11.01 -10.40 8.18
C SER A 56 -11.31 -9.63 6.89
N GLY A 57 -11.12 -10.28 5.74
CA GLY A 57 -11.19 -9.62 4.44
C GLY A 57 -11.19 -10.61 3.29
N GLN A 58 -11.40 -10.11 2.08
CA GLN A 58 -11.33 -10.93 0.88
C GLN A 58 -9.87 -11.22 0.53
N LEU A 59 -9.53 -12.51 0.38
CA LEU A 59 -8.24 -12.91 -0.16
C LEU A 59 -8.18 -12.65 -1.68
N VAL A 60 -7.05 -12.11 -2.13
CA VAL A 60 -6.79 -11.75 -3.54
C VAL A 60 -5.37 -12.16 -3.92
N SER A 61 -5.17 -12.65 -5.14
CA SER A 61 -3.82 -12.88 -5.67
C SER A 61 -3.24 -11.58 -6.21
N LEU A 62 -2.04 -11.23 -5.77
CA LEU A 62 -1.36 -10.00 -6.12
C LEU A 62 0.15 -10.24 -6.11
N ARG A 63 0.86 -9.81 -7.16
CA ARG A 63 2.35 -9.78 -7.20
C ARG A 63 3.02 -11.10 -6.79
N GLY A 64 2.42 -12.23 -7.16
CA GLY A 64 2.93 -13.57 -6.84
C GLY A 64 2.74 -14.00 -5.38
N THR A 65 1.95 -13.26 -4.60
CA THR A 65 1.59 -13.58 -3.21
C THR A 65 0.07 -13.42 -3.01
N THR A 66 -0.39 -13.71 -1.78
CA THR A 66 -1.77 -13.49 -1.36
C THR A 66 -1.85 -12.21 -0.55
N GLY A 67 -2.74 -11.31 -0.96
CA GLY A 67 -3.13 -10.14 -0.20
C GLY A 67 -4.52 -10.31 0.41
N THR A 68 -4.81 -9.45 1.38
CA THR A 68 -6.10 -9.32 2.04
C THR A 68 -6.67 -7.95 1.70
N LEU A 69 -7.86 -7.94 1.13
CA LEU A 69 -8.58 -6.74 0.76
C LEU A 69 -9.79 -6.54 1.69
N THR A 70 -9.88 -5.37 2.30
CA THR A 70 -11.00 -4.98 3.14
C THR A 70 -11.63 -3.69 2.62
N THR A 71 -12.95 -3.64 2.65
CA THR A 71 -13.74 -2.46 2.29
C THR A 71 -14.66 -2.15 3.46
N GLY A 72 -14.56 -0.94 4.00
CA GLY A 72 -15.34 -0.54 5.16
C GLY A 72 -15.23 0.96 5.41
N SER A 73 -16.26 1.57 6.00
CA SER A 73 -16.24 2.98 6.42
C SER A 73 -15.79 3.97 5.32
N GLY A 74 -16.11 3.69 4.05
CA GLY A 74 -15.73 4.53 2.91
C GLY A 74 -14.28 4.42 2.43
N ALA A 75 -13.48 3.53 3.03
CA ALA A 75 -12.12 3.23 2.64
C ALA A 75 -11.97 1.80 2.14
N THR A 76 -11.03 1.64 1.21
CA THR A 76 -10.54 0.34 0.78
C THR A 76 -9.09 0.19 1.24
N THR A 77 -8.78 -0.94 1.85
CA THR A 77 -7.44 -1.29 2.30
C THR A 77 -7.02 -2.61 1.65
N LEU A 78 -5.79 -2.67 1.18
CA LEU A 78 -5.16 -3.86 0.64
C LEU A 78 -3.83 -4.07 1.36
N SER A 79 -3.68 -5.20 2.04
CA SER A 79 -2.45 -5.55 2.75
C SER A 79 -1.89 -6.88 2.27
N TRP A 80 -0.57 -7.00 2.21
CA TRP A 80 0.13 -8.24 1.88
C TRP A 80 1.57 -8.21 2.38
N THR A 81 2.26 -9.33 2.28
CA THR A 81 3.68 -9.44 2.65
C THR A 81 4.51 -9.89 1.46
N GLU A 82 5.59 -9.17 1.16
CA GLU A 82 6.59 -9.54 0.16
C GLU A 82 7.97 -9.59 0.81
N LYS A 83 8.69 -10.71 0.67
CA LYS A 83 10.08 -10.87 1.13
C LYS A 83 10.30 -10.48 2.61
N GLY A 84 9.32 -10.74 3.46
CA GLY A 84 9.36 -10.42 4.90
C GLY A 84 9.06 -8.96 5.24
N ILE A 85 8.60 -8.16 4.27
CA ILE A 85 8.14 -6.79 4.46
C ILE A 85 6.63 -6.74 4.26
N GLY A 86 5.91 -6.17 5.23
CA GLY A 86 4.47 -5.95 5.09
C GLY A 86 4.21 -4.66 4.34
N ILE A 87 3.24 -4.71 3.43
CA ILE A 87 2.85 -3.61 2.56
C ILE A 87 1.35 -3.42 2.73
N GLY A 88 0.93 -2.15 2.79
CA GLY A 88 -0.47 -1.76 2.84
C GLY A 88 -0.74 -0.62 1.88
N ILE A 89 -1.88 -0.65 1.21
CA ILE A 89 -2.44 0.51 0.51
C ILE A 89 -3.78 0.82 1.17
N THR A 90 -4.00 2.07 1.53
CA THR A 90 -5.29 2.54 2.06
C THR A 90 -5.72 3.77 1.30
N GLY A 91 -6.93 3.78 0.76
CA GLY A 91 -7.49 4.95 0.10
C GLY A 91 -8.99 5.12 0.33
N THR A 92 -9.40 6.34 0.58
CA THR A 92 -10.81 6.72 0.75
C THR A 92 -11.44 6.91 -0.63
N GLY A 93 -12.59 6.29 -0.89
CA GLY A 93 -13.26 6.38 -2.18
C GLY A 93 -12.60 5.62 -3.33
N LEU A 94 -11.58 4.79 -3.06
CA LEU A 94 -11.06 3.84 -4.03
C LEU A 94 -11.92 2.58 -4.07
N THR A 95 -12.19 2.07 -5.27
CA THR A 95 -12.78 0.74 -5.45
C THR A 95 -11.72 -0.35 -5.25
N LYS A 96 -12.20 -1.59 -5.06
CA LYS A 96 -11.39 -2.79 -5.05
C LYS A 96 -10.47 -2.90 -6.27
N ASP A 97 -10.99 -2.65 -7.47
CA ASP A 97 -10.21 -2.79 -8.69
C ASP A 97 -9.14 -1.70 -8.81
N GLN A 98 -9.47 -0.47 -8.39
CA GLN A 98 -8.51 0.63 -8.38
C GLN A 98 -7.33 0.35 -7.45
N ILE A 99 -7.58 -0.13 -6.22
CA ILE A 99 -6.49 -0.40 -5.28
C ILE A 99 -5.61 -1.58 -5.74
N LEU A 100 -6.20 -2.60 -6.37
CA LEU A 100 -5.45 -3.71 -6.96
C LEU A 100 -4.60 -3.26 -8.14
N ASN A 101 -5.12 -2.35 -8.98
CA ASN A 101 -4.37 -1.79 -10.09
C ASN A 101 -3.20 -0.94 -9.60
N ILE A 102 -3.39 -0.11 -8.57
CA ILE A 102 -2.30 0.63 -7.93
C ILE A 102 -1.22 -0.32 -7.43
N ALA A 103 -1.58 -1.39 -6.72
CA ALA A 103 -0.61 -2.36 -6.21
C ALA A 103 0.20 -3.04 -7.31
N LYS A 104 -0.40 -3.30 -8.48
CA LYS A 104 0.30 -3.88 -9.64
C LYS A 104 1.29 -2.92 -10.28
N LEU A 105 1.12 -1.61 -10.12
CA LEU A 105 2.04 -0.60 -10.67
C LEU A 105 3.35 -0.46 -9.87
N LEU A 106 3.37 -0.91 -8.61
CA LEU A 106 4.50 -0.69 -7.71
C LEU A 106 5.78 -1.37 -8.22
N SER A 107 6.90 -0.67 -8.15
CA SER A 107 8.23 -1.17 -8.54
C SER A 107 9.30 -0.78 -7.56
#